data_AF-A0A937DXQ5-F1
#
_entry.id   AF-A0A937DXQ5-F1
#
_cell.length_a   1.000
_cell.length_b   1.000
_cell.length_c   1.000
_cell.angle_alpha   90.00
_cell.angle_beta   90.00
_cell.angle_gamma   90.00
#
_symmetry.space_group_name_H-M   'P 1'
#
loop_
_entity.id
_entity.type
_entity.pdbx_description
1 polymer ?
#
loop_
_entity_poly.entity_id
_entity_poly.type
_entity_poly.pdbx_seq_one_letter_code
_entity_poly.pdbx_strand_id
1 'polypeptide(L)'
;MKKVFFLLLTGLLFLRVHAQLSDASAKKLNKAVEVFKSGNFDKAIADVEKVLAKEPEDQVWSLLAQLYMVRAQNRKTSLPPALSSEAFAGMLSEALWKIDNVKNDTGSRTINISLPTKESWEMKQFFIRALYQSEAEFLWIYYRMQYLDIKHTADIDPGALKVFEKAEAKFQIKDYNQAAVLYREALAIQPDYYKASLYLGDAYYLKQDYDSAIKYFDLCKKRFPYEMEPAKYLTDAYYKSARYEEALEACIDGLTLFPEKGMIAKLEMIAEKLDRNFNYQWVKRGVEPAKALSDDKTKVSGAWKVYLDAARQAYTNKLVEGALEGDMLLEGTRYPEVYAWKKMLESEYGQAAEFTRAREAMNAGYLEPYVLLIQYHMNFHTQWIHYKNSPDNRIHSFFTEFVLK
;
A
#
# COMPACT_ATOMS: atom_id res chain seq x y z
N MET A 1 12.56 20.55 18.57
CA MET A 1 12.32 19.40 17.68
C MET A 1 10.95 19.38 16.98
N LYS A 2 9.82 19.79 17.59
CA LYS A 2 8.50 19.84 16.91
C LYS A 2 8.42 20.74 15.65
N LYS A 3 9.22 21.81 15.57
CA LYS A 3 9.26 22.72 14.40
C LYS A 3 10.03 22.14 13.19
N VAL A 4 10.93 21.19 13.40
CA VAL A 4 11.83 20.68 12.33
C VAL A 4 11.15 19.61 11.48
N PHE A 5 10.30 18.76 12.08
CA PHE A 5 9.53 17.74 11.36
C PHE A 5 8.42 18.35 10.48
N PHE A 6 7.82 19.46 10.92
CA PHE A 6 6.80 20.20 10.17
C PHE A 6 7.40 20.96 8.98
N LEU A 7 8.64 21.44 9.08
CA LEU A 7 9.32 22.16 8.01
C LEU A 7 9.87 21.23 6.90
N LEU A 8 10.36 20.03 7.26
CA LEU A 8 10.92 19.08 6.30
C LEU A 8 9.86 18.47 5.35
N LEU A 9 8.64 18.20 5.83
CA LEU A 9 7.55 17.71 4.98
C LEU A 9 7.06 18.79 3.99
N THR A 10 7.11 20.07 4.39
CA THR A 10 6.66 21.17 3.54
C THR A 10 7.72 21.56 2.48
N GLY A 11 9.00 21.62 2.81
CA GLY A 11 10.00 22.26 1.94
C GLY A 11 10.34 21.53 0.63
N LEU A 12 10.36 20.18 0.63
CA LEU A 12 10.93 19.40 -0.47
C LEU A 12 9.94 19.04 -1.60
N LEU A 13 8.63 19.08 -1.35
CA LEU A 13 7.61 18.75 -2.34
C LEU A 13 7.04 19.98 -3.09
N PHE A 14 7.00 21.18 -2.47
CA PHE A 14 6.41 22.38 -3.10
C PHE A 14 7.11 22.85 -4.38
N LEU A 15 8.41 22.58 -4.54
CA LEU A 15 9.17 23.00 -5.71
C LEU A 15 8.85 22.19 -6.98
N ARG A 16 8.33 20.96 -6.85
CA ARG A 16 7.90 20.14 -8.01
C ARG A 16 6.45 20.37 -8.46
N VAL A 17 5.61 20.99 -7.62
CA VAL A 17 4.16 21.18 -7.86
C VAL A 17 3.85 22.14 -9.02
N HIS A 18 4.78 23.00 -9.42
CA HIS A 18 4.49 24.09 -10.36
C HIS A 18 4.59 23.74 -11.86
N ALA A 19 5.26 22.64 -12.23
CA ALA A 19 5.60 22.41 -13.64
C ALA A 19 4.44 21.89 -14.52
N GLN A 20 3.34 21.43 -13.91
CA GLN A 20 2.24 20.75 -14.62
C GLN A 20 0.85 21.35 -14.35
N LEU A 21 0.75 22.36 -13.47
CA LEU A 21 -0.52 22.98 -13.11
C LEU A 21 -0.69 24.33 -13.82
N SER A 22 -1.93 24.74 -14.04
CA SER A 22 -2.17 26.11 -14.49
C SER A 22 -1.79 27.11 -13.39
N ASP A 23 -1.36 28.32 -13.77
CA ASP A 23 -1.04 29.40 -12.82
C ASP A 23 -2.20 29.69 -11.87
N ALA A 24 -3.44 29.57 -12.37
CA ALA A 24 -4.65 29.74 -11.59
C ALA A 24 -4.80 28.67 -10.51
N SER A 25 -4.52 27.41 -10.85
CA SER A 25 -4.54 26.28 -9.93
C SER A 25 -3.40 26.36 -8.92
N ALA A 26 -2.18 26.67 -9.35
CA ALA A 26 -1.04 26.90 -8.47
C ALA A 26 -1.31 28.01 -7.44
N LYS A 27 -1.86 29.15 -7.86
CA LYS A 27 -2.23 30.26 -6.96
C LYS A 27 -3.28 29.85 -5.92
N LYS A 28 -4.27 29.03 -6.33
CA LYS A 28 -5.29 28.52 -5.41
C LYS A 28 -4.72 27.54 -4.40
N LEU A 29 -3.84 26.63 -4.82
CA LEU A 29 -3.16 25.69 -3.91
C LEU A 29 -2.31 26.45 -2.89
N ASN A 30 -1.53 27.45 -3.32
CA ASN A 30 -0.75 28.30 -2.41
C ASN A 30 -1.65 28.98 -1.37
N LYS A 31 -2.81 29.51 -1.79
CA LYS A 31 -3.79 30.08 -0.85
C LYS A 31 -4.36 29.03 0.12
N ALA A 32 -4.69 27.84 -0.37
CA ALA A 32 -5.19 26.75 0.47
C ALA A 32 -4.14 26.32 1.53
N VAL A 33 -2.86 26.34 1.17
CA VAL A 33 -1.74 26.08 2.09
C VAL A 33 -1.61 27.17 3.15
N GLU A 34 -1.78 28.45 2.80
CA GLU A 34 -1.81 29.52 3.81
C GLU A 34 -3.01 29.40 4.76
N VAL A 35 -4.19 29.03 4.23
CA VAL A 35 -5.37 28.71 5.04
C VAL A 35 -5.08 27.53 5.98
N PHE A 36 -4.39 26.49 5.49
CA PHE A 36 -3.97 25.35 6.29
C PHE A 36 -3.00 25.75 7.41
N LYS A 37 -1.99 26.58 7.11
CA LYS A 37 -1.04 27.10 8.09
C LYS A 37 -1.72 27.90 9.20
N SER A 38 -2.84 28.57 8.90
CA SER A 38 -3.67 29.26 9.90
C SER A 38 -4.53 28.33 10.78
N GLY A 39 -4.45 27.01 10.58
CA GLY A 39 -5.18 26.00 11.38
C GLY A 39 -6.58 25.68 10.87
N ASN A 40 -7.04 26.30 9.78
CA ASN A 40 -8.35 26.02 9.19
C ASN A 40 -8.26 24.87 8.17
N PHE A 41 -8.12 23.65 8.70
CA PHE A 41 -7.90 22.44 7.91
C PHE A 41 -9.04 22.12 6.95
N ASP A 42 -10.29 22.24 7.40
CA ASP A 42 -11.47 21.86 6.61
C ASP A 42 -11.64 22.75 5.37
N LYS A 43 -11.40 24.06 5.52
CA LYS A 43 -11.41 24.99 4.38
C LYS A 43 -10.27 24.73 3.42
N ALA A 44 -9.07 24.45 3.92
CA ALA A 44 -7.92 24.15 3.08
C ALA A 44 -8.16 22.90 2.22
N ILE A 45 -8.68 21.83 2.83
CA ILE A 45 -9.07 20.60 2.15
C ILE A 45 -10.11 20.90 1.06
N ALA A 46 -11.19 21.61 1.39
CA ALA A 46 -12.24 21.94 0.43
C ALA A 46 -11.72 22.80 -0.75
N ASP A 47 -10.74 23.68 -0.52
CA ASP A 47 -10.14 24.48 -1.57
C ASP A 47 -9.20 23.65 -2.48
N VAL A 48 -8.47 22.66 -1.91
CA VAL A 48 -7.68 21.70 -2.71
C VAL A 48 -8.58 20.76 -3.52
N GLU A 49 -9.69 20.28 -2.96
CA GLU A 49 -10.66 19.43 -3.68
C GLU A 49 -11.25 20.13 -4.92
N LYS A 50 -11.49 21.45 -4.84
CA LYS A 50 -11.93 22.25 -6.00
C LYS A 50 -10.87 22.36 -7.10
N VAL A 51 -9.59 22.36 -6.74
CA VAL A 51 -8.50 22.33 -7.71
C VAL A 51 -8.41 20.94 -8.33
N LEU A 52 -8.47 19.90 -7.50
CA LEU A 52 -8.42 18.51 -7.93
C LEU A 52 -9.55 18.15 -8.90
N ALA A 53 -10.76 18.66 -8.68
CA ALA A 53 -11.90 18.46 -9.58
C ALA A 53 -11.68 19.06 -10.99
N LYS A 54 -10.70 19.96 -11.16
CA LYS A 54 -10.34 20.58 -12.44
C LYS A 54 -9.06 19.98 -13.03
N GLU A 55 -8.06 19.77 -12.18
CA GLU A 55 -6.73 19.28 -12.53
C GLU A 55 -6.38 18.12 -11.58
N PRO A 56 -6.82 16.88 -11.89
CA PRO A 56 -6.68 15.70 -11.01
C PRO A 56 -5.26 15.09 -11.07
N GLU A 57 -4.24 15.92 -10.87
CA GLU A 57 -2.83 15.53 -10.93
C GLU A 57 -2.37 14.82 -9.66
N ASP A 58 -1.44 13.84 -9.78
CA ASP A 58 -0.92 13.02 -8.68
C ASP A 58 -0.36 13.85 -7.51
N GLN A 59 0.24 15.00 -7.82
CA GLN A 59 0.76 15.94 -6.82
C GLN A 59 -0.35 16.62 -5.99
N VAL A 60 -1.51 16.89 -6.61
CA VAL A 60 -2.66 17.48 -5.93
C VAL A 60 -3.32 16.44 -5.02
N TRP A 61 -3.43 15.19 -5.49
CA TRP A 61 -3.84 14.06 -4.67
C TRP A 61 -2.91 13.84 -3.47
N SER A 62 -1.60 13.89 -3.68
CA SER A 62 -0.58 13.73 -2.63
C SER A 62 -0.67 14.85 -1.58
N LEU A 63 -0.87 16.09 -2.00
CA LEU A 63 -1.08 17.23 -1.10
C LEU A 63 -2.35 17.02 -0.28
N LEU A 64 -3.47 16.70 -0.92
CA LEU A 64 -4.75 16.51 -0.26
C LEU A 64 -4.68 15.41 0.82
N ALA A 65 -4.01 14.30 0.52
CA ALA A 65 -3.77 13.23 1.48
C ALA A 65 -3.04 13.71 2.74
N GLN A 66 -1.96 14.49 2.56
CA GLN A 66 -1.22 15.06 3.69
C GLN A 66 -2.09 16.01 4.51
N LEU A 67 -2.93 16.83 3.89
CA LEU A 67 -3.87 17.71 4.61
C LEU A 67 -4.85 16.88 5.46
N TYR A 68 -5.42 15.81 4.89
CA TYR A 68 -6.28 14.88 5.62
C TYR A 68 -5.56 14.23 6.81
N MET A 69 -4.30 13.80 6.63
CA MET A 69 -3.49 13.21 7.69
C MET A 69 -3.25 14.18 8.84
N VAL A 70 -2.80 15.39 8.53
CA VAL A 70 -2.48 16.41 9.54
C VAL A 70 -3.75 16.88 10.25
N ARG A 71 -4.88 17.02 9.54
CA ARG A 71 -6.20 17.32 10.15
C ARG A 71 -6.55 16.29 11.22
N ALA A 72 -6.38 15.00 10.93
CA ALA A 72 -6.68 13.94 11.90
C ALA A 72 -5.72 13.92 13.10
N GLN A 73 -4.44 14.24 12.89
CA GLN A 73 -3.45 14.33 13.98
C GLN A 73 -3.69 15.53 14.89
N ASN A 74 -4.02 16.70 14.34
CA ASN A 74 -4.19 17.95 15.10
C ASN A 74 -5.53 18.08 15.84
N ARG A 75 -6.52 17.22 15.59
CA ARG A 75 -7.71 17.14 16.47
C ARG A 75 -7.55 16.16 17.63
N LYS A 76 -6.47 15.35 17.67
CA LYS A 76 -6.08 14.56 18.84
C LYS A 76 -5.37 15.40 19.93
N THR A 77 -5.36 16.73 19.82
CA THR A 77 -4.89 17.66 20.86
C THR A 77 -6.07 18.44 21.42
N SER A 78 -6.64 18.18 22.60
CA SER A 78 -5.99 18.12 23.92
C SER A 78 -5.09 16.91 24.14
N LEU A 79 -3.79 17.13 23.96
CA LEU A 79 -2.78 16.33 24.63
C LEU A 79 -2.47 17.10 25.92
N PRO A 80 -2.85 16.61 27.11
CA PRO A 80 -2.35 17.20 28.34
C PRO A 80 -0.83 16.93 28.43
N PRO A 81 -0.06 17.87 29.00
CA PRO A 81 1.36 17.68 29.21
C PRO A 81 1.55 16.65 30.35
N ALA A 82 1.75 15.38 29.97
CA ALA A 82 2.10 14.25 30.83
C ALA A 82 1.06 13.83 31.91
N LEU A 83 0.22 12.84 31.61
CA LEU A 83 -0.38 11.91 32.60
C LEU A 83 -0.44 10.53 31.91
N SER A 84 0.35 9.53 32.32
CA SER A 84 0.35 8.79 33.58
C SER A 84 -0.66 7.62 33.58
N SER A 85 -0.25 6.56 34.26
CA SER A 85 -0.68 5.16 34.14
C SER A 85 -2.09 4.80 34.58
N GLU A 86 -2.90 5.74 35.07
CA GLU A 86 -4.22 5.44 35.66
C GLU A 86 -5.40 5.62 34.69
N ALA A 87 -5.29 6.47 33.67
CA ALA A 87 -6.31 6.54 32.60
C ALA A 87 -6.32 5.27 31.71
N PHE A 88 -5.19 4.58 31.64
CA PHE A 88 -5.05 3.27 30.99
C PHE A 88 -5.79 2.16 31.76
N ALA A 89 -5.88 2.24 33.09
CA ALA A 89 -6.61 1.28 33.92
C ALA A 89 -8.14 1.39 33.74
N GLY A 90 -8.66 2.60 33.52
CA GLY A 90 -10.08 2.81 33.17
C GLY A 90 -10.45 2.21 31.81
N MET A 91 -9.59 2.40 30.79
CA MET A 91 -9.78 1.79 29.46
C MET A 91 -9.64 0.25 29.49
N LEU A 92 -8.85 -0.30 30.42
CA LEU A 92 -8.72 -1.74 30.64
C LEU A 92 -10.00 -2.36 31.24
N SER A 93 -10.72 -1.66 32.13
CA SER A 93 -11.96 -2.19 32.72
C SER A 93 -13.10 -2.34 31.71
N GLU A 94 -13.19 -1.44 30.72
CA GLU A 94 -14.17 -1.51 29.64
C GLU A 94 -13.79 -2.56 28.57
N ALA A 95 -12.49 -2.76 28.36
CA ALA A 95 -11.95 -3.83 27.52
C ALA A 95 -12.13 -5.22 28.16
N LEU A 96 -11.97 -5.35 29.49
CA LEU A 96 -12.16 -6.59 30.24
C LEU A 96 -13.63 -7.06 30.25
N TRP A 97 -14.60 -6.14 30.30
CA TRP A 97 -16.03 -6.47 30.15
C TRP A 97 -16.37 -7.10 28.79
N LYS A 98 -15.67 -6.69 27.72
CA LYS A 98 -15.84 -7.27 26.38
C LYS A 98 -15.11 -8.60 26.20
N ILE A 99 -14.09 -8.87 27.01
CA ILE A 99 -13.27 -10.10 26.96
C ILE A 99 -14.01 -11.29 27.61
N ASP A 100 -14.87 -11.08 28.61
CA ASP A 100 -15.60 -12.17 29.26
C ASP A 100 -16.67 -12.85 28.38
N ASN A 101 -17.04 -12.25 27.23
CA ASN A 101 -18.13 -12.74 26.39
C ASN A 101 -17.71 -13.30 25.01
N VAL A 102 -16.43 -13.53 24.76
CA VAL A 102 -15.96 -14.27 23.57
C VAL A 102 -15.16 -15.49 24.01
N LYS A 103 -15.82 -16.39 24.73
CA LYS A 103 -15.32 -17.75 24.95
C LYS A 103 -15.74 -18.62 23.78
N ASN A 104 -14.77 -18.86 22.89
CA ASN A 104 -14.51 -20.09 22.14
C ASN A 104 -14.05 -19.78 20.71
N ASP A 105 -12.77 -19.43 20.54
CA ASP A 105 -11.97 -20.09 19.49
C ASP A 105 -10.48 -19.97 19.79
N THR A 106 -9.78 -21.10 19.68
CA THR A 106 -8.37 -21.26 20.03
C THR A 106 -7.51 -21.13 18.77
N GLY A 107 -6.69 -20.08 18.70
CA GLY A 107 -5.61 -19.94 17.71
C GLY A 107 -5.86 -18.88 16.65
N SER A 108 -5.88 -17.60 17.03
CA SER A 108 -5.83 -16.50 16.06
C SER A 108 -5.10 -15.31 16.65
N ARG A 109 -4.01 -14.87 16.00
CA ARG A 109 -3.33 -13.61 16.28
C ARG A 109 -4.32 -12.50 15.94
N THR A 110 -4.94 -11.93 16.97
CA THR A 110 -5.97 -10.91 16.84
C THR A 110 -5.41 -9.68 16.14
N ILE A 111 -5.86 -9.50 14.90
CA ILE A 111 -5.70 -8.29 14.10
C ILE A 111 -6.41 -7.16 14.86
N ASN A 112 -5.63 -6.33 15.56
CA ASN A 112 -6.16 -5.22 16.33
C ASN A 112 -6.41 -4.01 15.40
N ILE A 113 -7.39 -4.13 14.50
CA ILE A 113 -7.90 -2.97 13.75
C ILE A 113 -8.85 -2.22 14.69
N SER A 114 -8.33 -1.23 15.42
CA SER A 114 -9.20 -0.18 15.96
C SER A 114 -9.84 0.54 14.78
N LEU A 115 -11.09 0.24 14.42
CA LEU A 115 -11.83 1.02 13.43
C LEU A 115 -12.22 2.36 14.08
N PRO A 116 -11.62 3.51 13.68
CA PRO A 116 -11.76 4.75 14.45
C PRO A 116 -12.98 5.60 14.01
N THR A 117 -13.14 6.75 14.65
CA THR A 117 -14.18 7.78 14.47
C THR A 117 -14.53 8.12 13.02
N LYS A 118 -15.65 8.83 12.79
CA LYS A 118 -16.14 9.30 11.48
C LYS A 118 -15.03 9.82 10.56
N GLU A 119 -14.06 10.57 11.09
CA GLU A 119 -12.96 11.19 10.36
C GLU A 119 -11.95 10.17 9.81
N SER A 120 -11.73 9.08 10.52
CA SER A 120 -10.85 8.01 10.05
C SER A 120 -11.52 7.17 8.96
N TRP A 121 -12.85 7.07 9.00
CA TRP A 121 -13.63 6.49 7.93
C TRP A 121 -13.59 7.39 6.70
N GLU A 122 -13.80 8.71 6.84
CA GLU A 122 -13.65 9.69 5.75
C GLU A 122 -12.26 9.63 5.12
N MET A 123 -11.21 9.59 5.93
CA MET A 123 -9.83 9.46 5.45
C MET A 123 -9.62 8.15 4.68
N LYS A 124 -10.12 7.02 5.22
CA LYS A 124 -10.05 5.73 4.55
C LYS A 124 -10.78 5.76 3.20
N GLN A 125 -11.98 6.34 3.15
CA GLN A 125 -12.75 6.52 1.92
C GLN A 125 -12.01 7.42 0.92
N PHE A 126 -11.41 8.51 1.38
CA PHE A 126 -10.59 9.37 0.54
C PHE A 126 -9.43 8.61 -0.10
N PHE A 127 -8.64 7.86 0.69
CA PHE A 127 -7.54 7.07 0.13
C PHE A 127 -8.04 6.03 -0.87
N ILE A 128 -9.08 5.27 -0.52
CA ILE A 128 -9.69 4.32 -1.46
C ILE A 128 -10.05 5.01 -2.79
N ARG A 129 -10.67 6.19 -2.73
CA ARG A 129 -11.03 6.93 -3.94
C ARG A 129 -9.82 7.46 -4.72
N ALA A 130 -8.80 7.92 -4.03
CA ALA A 130 -7.60 8.45 -4.67
C ALA A 130 -6.83 7.34 -5.40
N LEU A 131 -6.80 6.12 -4.86
CA LEU A 131 -6.04 4.99 -5.40
C LEU A 131 -6.56 4.47 -6.76
N TYR A 132 -7.82 4.72 -7.16
CA TYR A 132 -8.29 4.38 -8.52
C TYR A 132 -8.15 5.53 -9.54
N GLN A 133 -7.86 6.75 -9.08
CA GLN A 133 -7.75 7.96 -9.92
C GLN A 133 -6.31 8.47 -10.10
N SER A 134 -5.38 7.98 -9.28
CA SER A 134 -4.02 8.51 -9.16
C SER A 134 -3.00 7.39 -9.05
N GLU A 135 -1.82 7.61 -9.64
CA GLU A 135 -0.66 6.74 -9.48
C GLU A 135 0.32 7.25 -8.41
N ALA A 136 -0.14 8.15 -7.53
CA ALA A 136 0.69 8.73 -6.49
C ALA A 136 1.13 7.68 -5.47
N GLU A 137 2.39 7.27 -5.55
CA GLU A 137 3.01 6.22 -4.73
C GLU A 137 2.83 6.44 -3.22
N PHE A 138 2.89 7.69 -2.77
CA PHE A 138 2.72 8.04 -1.36
C PHE A 138 1.35 7.61 -0.80
N LEU A 139 0.29 7.65 -1.60
CA LEU A 139 -1.05 7.23 -1.17
C LEU A 139 -1.10 5.73 -0.90
N TRP A 140 -0.49 4.95 -1.80
CA TRP A 140 -0.42 3.50 -1.73
C TRP A 140 0.35 3.05 -0.50
N ILE A 141 1.54 3.63 -0.27
CA ILE A 141 2.37 3.37 0.91
C ILE A 141 1.63 3.75 2.19
N TYR A 142 1.06 4.96 2.25
CA TYR A 142 0.37 5.39 3.46
C TYR A 142 -0.84 4.52 3.79
N TYR A 143 -1.66 4.18 2.79
CA TYR A 143 -2.81 3.31 3.00
C TYR A 143 -2.37 1.93 3.51
N ARG A 144 -1.36 1.32 2.87
CA ARG A 144 -0.80 0.04 3.31
C ARG A 144 -0.37 0.14 4.78
N MET A 145 0.45 1.12 5.13
CA MET A 145 0.97 1.32 6.49
C MET A 145 -0.13 1.53 7.55
N GLN A 146 -1.23 2.18 7.19
CA GLN A 146 -2.31 2.46 8.16
C GLN A 146 -3.31 1.32 8.30
N TYR A 147 -3.59 0.59 7.22
CA TYR A 147 -4.76 -0.28 7.15
C TYR A 147 -4.45 -1.75 6.83
N LEU A 148 -3.23 -2.06 6.36
CA LEU A 148 -2.85 -3.41 5.94
C LEU A 148 -1.63 -3.94 6.70
N ASP A 149 -0.59 -3.12 6.88
CA ASP A 149 0.64 -3.54 7.57
C ASP A 149 0.36 -3.94 9.01
N ILE A 150 1.10 -4.96 9.47
CA ILE A 150 0.95 -5.46 10.83
C ILE A 150 1.72 -4.52 11.75
N LYS A 151 1.00 -3.90 12.68
CA LYS A 151 1.66 -3.10 13.72
C LYS A 151 2.47 -4.00 14.64
N HIS A 152 3.78 -4.00 14.44
CA HIS A 152 4.75 -4.57 15.37
C HIS A 152 4.91 -3.64 16.59
N THR A 153 3.85 -3.54 17.40
CA THR A 153 3.80 -2.76 18.64
C THR A 153 3.88 -3.65 19.87
N ALA A 154 4.57 -4.78 19.78
CA ALA A 154 4.93 -5.52 20.98
C ALA A 154 5.63 -4.57 21.96
N ASP A 155 5.40 -4.75 23.26
CA ASP A 155 6.13 -4.03 24.30
C ASP A 155 7.61 -4.26 24.09
N ILE A 156 8.29 -3.30 23.44
CA ILE A 156 9.70 -3.42 23.09
C ILE A 156 10.45 -3.48 24.41
N ASP A 157 11.27 -4.52 24.59
CA ASP A 157 12.07 -4.67 25.78
C ASP A 157 12.94 -3.40 25.97
N PRO A 158 12.91 -2.72 27.14
CA PRO A 158 13.67 -1.50 27.35
C PRO A 158 15.18 -1.65 27.15
N GLY A 159 15.72 -2.85 27.43
CA GLY A 159 17.11 -3.20 27.15
C GLY A 159 17.37 -3.32 25.65
N ALA A 160 16.51 -4.03 24.92
CA ALA A 160 16.59 -4.13 23.46
C ALA A 160 16.47 -2.76 22.79
N LEU A 161 15.52 -1.92 23.23
CA LEU A 161 15.33 -0.56 22.74
C LEU A 161 16.58 0.31 22.97
N LYS A 162 17.15 0.28 24.18
CA LYS A 162 18.37 1.04 24.49
C LYS A 162 19.57 0.62 23.63
N VAL A 163 19.71 -0.67 23.34
CA VAL A 163 20.78 -1.17 22.46
C VAL A 163 20.50 -0.78 21.01
N PHE A 164 19.25 -0.88 20.56
CA PHE A 164 18.81 -0.42 19.24
C PHE A 164 19.06 1.07 19.02
N GLU A 165 18.74 1.94 19.98
CA GLU A 165 19.00 3.39 19.87
C GLU A 165 20.50 3.71 19.74
N LYS A 166 21.37 2.93 20.40
CA LYS A 166 22.82 3.02 20.18
C LYS A 166 23.21 2.57 18.78
N ALA A 167 22.59 1.50 18.27
CA ALA A 167 22.81 1.02 16.91
C ALA A 167 22.45 2.09 15.88
N GLU A 168 21.28 2.72 16.03
CA GLU A 168 20.84 3.86 15.22
C GLU A 168 21.84 5.01 15.26
N ALA A 169 22.33 5.39 16.45
CA ALA A 169 23.33 6.45 16.57
C ALA A 169 24.61 6.14 15.77
N LYS A 170 25.04 4.86 15.74
CA LYS A 170 26.18 4.40 14.93
C LYS A 170 25.87 4.38 13.44
N PHE A 171 24.67 3.92 13.08
CA PHE A 171 24.19 3.91 11.71
C PHE A 171 24.15 5.32 11.10
N GLN A 172 23.67 6.32 11.85
CA GLN A 172 23.60 7.73 11.40
C GLN A 172 24.98 8.35 11.12
N ILE A 173 26.01 7.96 11.86
CA ILE A 173 27.40 8.38 11.59
C ILE A 173 28.11 7.48 10.57
N LYS A 174 27.37 6.59 9.90
CA LYS A 174 27.85 5.63 8.88
C LYS A 174 28.83 4.58 9.41
N ASP A 175 28.86 4.36 10.73
CA ASP A 175 29.58 3.25 11.34
C ASP A 175 28.73 1.98 11.28
N TYR A 176 28.58 1.45 10.07
CA TYR A 176 27.70 0.30 9.80
C TYR A 176 28.20 -0.99 10.45
N ASN A 177 29.51 -1.14 10.65
CA ASN A 177 30.07 -2.31 11.32
C ASN A 177 29.63 -2.34 12.79
N GLN A 178 29.76 -1.20 13.50
CA GLN A 178 29.32 -1.15 14.90
C GLN A 178 27.80 -1.18 15.01
N ALA A 179 27.06 -0.56 14.08
CA ALA A 179 25.61 -0.65 14.03
C ALA A 179 25.14 -2.11 13.90
N ALA A 180 25.71 -2.89 12.99
CA ALA A 180 25.38 -4.30 12.80
C ALA A 180 25.66 -5.17 14.05
N VAL A 181 26.72 -4.88 14.79
CA VAL A 181 26.98 -5.55 16.09
C VAL A 181 25.87 -5.22 17.08
N LEU A 182 25.53 -3.95 17.24
CA LEU A 182 24.50 -3.51 18.19
C LEU A 182 23.08 -3.97 17.80
N TYR A 183 22.72 -4.00 16.51
CA TYR A 183 21.44 -4.59 16.10
C TYR A 183 21.36 -6.08 16.43
N ARG A 184 22.45 -6.84 16.27
CA ARG A 184 22.48 -8.25 16.69
C ARG A 184 22.34 -8.40 18.21
N GLU A 185 22.94 -7.51 19.00
CA GLU A 185 22.76 -7.48 20.45
C GLU A 185 21.30 -7.17 20.83
N ALA A 186 20.66 -6.20 20.16
CA ALA A 186 19.24 -5.91 20.37
C ALA A 186 18.35 -7.12 20.04
N LEU A 187 18.66 -7.85 18.95
CA LEU A 187 17.97 -9.08 18.58
C LEU A 187 18.26 -10.26 19.51
N ALA A 188 19.42 -10.29 20.18
CA ALA A 188 19.71 -11.29 21.20
C ALA A 188 18.86 -11.09 22.46
N ILE A 189 18.53 -9.83 22.79
CA ILE A 189 17.61 -9.48 23.88
C ILE A 189 16.16 -9.74 23.45
N GLN A 190 15.79 -9.27 22.26
CA GLN A 190 14.44 -9.44 21.71
C GLN A 190 14.49 -9.96 20.26
N PRO A 191 14.37 -11.29 20.06
CA PRO A 191 14.47 -11.91 18.73
C PRO A 191 13.39 -11.52 17.72
N ASP A 192 12.26 -10.97 18.16
CA ASP A 192 11.17 -10.50 17.30
C ASP A 192 11.13 -8.98 17.12
N TYR A 193 12.23 -8.29 17.44
CA TYR A 193 12.33 -6.85 17.21
C TYR A 193 12.51 -6.53 15.71
N TYR A 194 11.37 -6.35 15.02
CA TYR A 194 11.29 -6.10 13.57
C TYR A 194 12.29 -5.06 13.06
N LYS A 195 12.34 -3.87 13.66
CA LYS A 195 13.25 -2.79 13.23
C LYS A 195 14.72 -3.18 13.34
N ALA A 196 15.11 -3.83 14.44
CA ALA A 196 16.48 -4.30 14.61
C ALA A 196 16.85 -5.37 13.57
N SER A 197 15.90 -6.25 13.23
CA SER A 197 16.07 -7.29 12.19
C SER A 197 16.24 -6.68 10.81
N LEU A 198 15.40 -5.71 10.45
CA LEU A 198 15.46 -5.01 9.18
C LEU A 198 16.75 -4.20 9.04
N TYR A 199 17.07 -3.37 10.04
CA TYR A 199 18.23 -2.47 9.99
C TYR A 199 19.57 -3.18 10.12
N LEU A 200 19.59 -4.41 10.64
CA LEU A 200 20.75 -5.27 10.52
C LEU A 200 21.07 -5.55 9.05
N GLY A 201 20.07 -5.90 8.24
CA GLY A 201 20.24 -6.07 6.80
C GLY A 201 20.69 -4.78 6.12
N ASP A 202 20.08 -3.64 6.47
CA ASP A 202 20.47 -2.33 5.91
C ASP A 202 21.92 -1.97 6.23
N ALA A 203 22.39 -2.28 7.44
CA ALA A 203 23.77 -2.03 7.82
C ALA A 203 24.75 -2.79 6.92
N TYR A 204 24.45 -4.07 6.60
CA TYR A 204 25.23 -4.86 5.64
C TYR A 204 25.12 -4.33 4.21
N TYR A 205 23.91 -3.94 3.79
CA TYR A 205 23.68 -3.37 2.47
C TYR A 205 24.49 -2.09 2.24
N LEU A 206 24.49 -1.16 3.21
CA LEU A 206 25.19 0.13 3.10
C LEU A 206 26.72 0.02 3.16
N LYS A 207 27.26 -1.03 3.79
CA LYS A 207 28.69 -1.38 3.68
C LYS A 207 29.04 -2.21 2.44
N GLN A 208 28.07 -2.41 1.53
CA GLN A 208 28.20 -3.17 0.28
C GLN A 208 28.50 -4.66 0.46
N ASP A 209 28.19 -5.21 1.64
CA ASP A 209 28.25 -6.65 1.93
C ASP A 209 26.90 -7.26 1.59
N TYR A 210 26.63 -7.39 0.29
CA TYR A 210 25.32 -7.75 -0.22
C TYR A 210 24.92 -9.19 0.14
N ASP A 211 25.87 -10.12 0.24
CA ASP A 211 25.57 -11.51 0.66
C ASP A 211 25.04 -11.56 2.09
N SER A 212 25.65 -10.81 3.00
CA SER A 212 25.14 -10.68 4.37
C SER A 212 23.80 -9.96 4.39
N ALA A 213 23.63 -8.90 3.59
CA ALA A 213 22.37 -8.18 3.47
C ALA A 213 21.23 -9.10 3.01
N ILE A 214 21.45 -9.87 1.93
CA ILE A 214 20.52 -10.87 1.39
C ILE A 214 20.13 -11.86 2.49
N LYS A 215 21.12 -12.43 3.20
CA LYS A 215 20.87 -13.37 4.29
C LYS A 215 19.97 -12.77 5.38
N TYR A 216 20.27 -11.56 5.85
CA TYR A 216 19.53 -10.95 6.96
C TYR A 216 18.16 -10.41 6.53
N PHE A 217 18.01 -9.90 5.30
CA PHE A 217 16.70 -9.55 4.77
C PHE A 217 15.82 -10.78 4.54
N ASP A 218 16.35 -11.89 4.04
CA ASP A 218 15.61 -13.15 3.89
C ASP A 218 15.15 -13.70 5.25
N LEU A 219 16.02 -13.68 6.27
CA LEU A 219 15.64 -14.05 7.64
C LEU A 219 14.54 -13.12 8.18
N CYS A 220 14.63 -11.81 7.92
CA CYS A 220 13.63 -10.83 8.30
C CYS A 220 12.28 -11.12 7.60
N LYS A 221 12.28 -11.33 6.28
CA LYS A 221 11.10 -11.70 5.48
C LYS A 221 10.45 -12.98 6.02
N LYS A 222 11.23 -14.01 6.35
CA LYS A 222 10.71 -15.26 6.93
C LYS A 222 10.05 -15.05 8.30
N ARG A 223 10.61 -14.15 9.12
CA ARG A 223 10.06 -13.83 10.46
C ARG A 223 8.83 -12.92 10.38
N PHE A 224 8.80 -12.02 9.39
CA PHE A 224 7.77 -11.01 9.17
C PHE A 224 7.23 -11.10 7.73
N PRO A 225 6.52 -12.19 7.38
CA PRO A 225 6.18 -12.52 5.99
C PRO A 225 5.14 -11.60 5.34
N TYR A 226 4.58 -10.67 6.09
CA TYR A 226 3.59 -9.71 5.61
C TYR A 226 4.15 -8.29 5.49
N GLU A 227 5.40 -8.07 5.88
CA GLU A 227 6.06 -6.77 5.79
C GLU A 227 6.71 -6.60 4.42
N MET A 228 6.48 -5.44 3.80
CA MET A 228 6.95 -5.18 2.44
C MET A 228 8.44 -4.83 2.39
N GLU A 229 8.94 -4.15 3.42
CA GLU A 229 10.29 -3.58 3.48
C GLU A 229 11.39 -4.66 3.35
N PRO A 230 11.34 -5.81 4.06
CA PRO A 230 12.30 -6.89 3.84
C PRO A 230 12.33 -7.37 2.38
N ALA A 231 11.18 -7.51 1.72
CA ALA A 231 11.10 -7.94 0.32
C ALA A 231 11.69 -6.88 -0.64
N LYS A 232 11.41 -5.59 -0.39
CA LYS A 232 12.00 -4.47 -1.14
C LYS A 232 13.52 -4.47 -1.06
N TYR A 233 14.06 -4.57 0.15
CA TYR A 233 15.50 -4.51 0.37
C TYR A 233 16.22 -5.79 -0.07
N LEU A 234 15.57 -6.94 0.03
CA LEU A 234 16.08 -8.18 -0.56
C LEU A 234 16.20 -8.06 -2.09
N THR A 235 15.19 -7.51 -2.75
CA THR A 235 15.23 -7.20 -4.20
C THR A 235 16.39 -6.28 -4.55
N ASP A 236 16.57 -5.21 -3.77
CA ASP A 236 17.67 -4.26 -3.95
C ASP A 236 19.05 -4.90 -3.73
N ALA A 237 19.19 -5.75 -2.71
CA ALA A 237 20.44 -6.43 -2.41
C ALA A 237 20.83 -7.41 -3.54
N TYR A 238 19.86 -8.20 -4.04
CA TYR A 238 20.10 -9.05 -5.22
C TYR A 238 20.50 -8.23 -6.45
N TYR A 239 19.75 -7.17 -6.75
CA TYR A 239 20.05 -6.28 -7.87
C TYR A 239 21.46 -5.66 -7.77
N LYS A 240 21.83 -5.14 -6.60
CA LYS A 240 23.17 -4.55 -6.37
C LYS A 240 24.32 -5.55 -6.43
N SER A 241 24.04 -6.81 -6.08
CA SER A 241 24.98 -7.93 -6.25
C SER A 241 25.02 -8.51 -7.67
N ALA A 242 24.32 -7.90 -8.64
CA ALA A 242 24.18 -8.36 -10.02
C ALA A 242 23.52 -9.74 -10.19
N ARG A 243 22.77 -10.18 -9.18
CA ARG A 243 21.99 -11.42 -9.15
C ARG A 243 20.58 -11.15 -9.66
N TYR A 244 20.47 -10.85 -10.96
CA TYR A 244 19.26 -10.25 -11.53
C TYR A 244 18.08 -11.22 -11.63
N GLU A 245 18.31 -12.51 -11.86
CA GLU A 245 17.21 -13.50 -11.83
C GLU A 245 16.67 -13.67 -10.42
N GLU A 246 17.53 -13.73 -9.39
CA GLU A 246 17.05 -13.75 -8.00
C GLU A 246 16.39 -12.43 -7.58
N ALA A 247 16.83 -11.30 -8.14
CA ALA A 247 16.16 -10.03 -7.96
C ALA A 247 14.76 -10.04 -8.58
N LEU A 248 14.59 -10.66 -9.76
CA LEU A 248 13.29 -10.81 -10.42
C LEU A 248 12.32 -11.61 -9.56
N GLU A 249 12.74 -12.79 -9.09
CA GLU A 249 11.96 -13.64 -8.19
C GLU A 249 11.56 -12.88 -6.91
N ALA A 250 12.52 -12.24 -6.25
CA ALA A 250 12.26 -11.45 -5.04
C ALA A 250 11.32 -10.26 -5.29
N CYS A 251 11.42 -9.64 -6.47
CA CYS A 251 10.56 -8.53 -6.88
C CYS A 251 9.11 -8.99 -7.09
N ILE A 252 8.92 -10.11 -7.80
CA ILE A 252 7.60 -10.71 -8.03
C ILE A 252 6.97 -11.12 -6.68
N ASP A 253 7.74 -11.80 -5.83
CA ASP A 253 7.32 -12.14 -4.46
C ASP A 253 6.87 -10.91 -3.67
N GLY A 254 7.62 -9.82 -3.71
CA GLY A 254 7.23 -8.59 -3.04
C GLY A 254 5.95 -7.99 -3.60
N LEU A 255 5.78 -7.99 -4.93
CA LEU A 255 4.53 -7.58 -5.58
C LEU A 255 3.34 -8.45 -5.12
N THR A 256 3.58 -9.72 -4.72
CA THR A 256 2.53 -10.57 -4.15
C THR A 256 2.07 -10.16 -2.74
N LEU A 257 2.91 -9.41 -2.00
CA LEU A 257 2.53 -8.84 -0.71
C LEU A 257 1.62 -7.64 -0.94
N PHE A 258 2.12 -6.68 -1.73
CA PHE A 258 1.38 -5.51 -2.14
C PHE A 258 1.98 -4.94 -3.44
N PRO A 259 1.17 -4.68 -4.49
CA PRO A 259 1.66 -4.13 -5.76
C PRO A 259 1.94 -2.62 -5.64
N GLU A 260 3.07 -2.26 -5.01
CA GLU A 260 3.54 -0.87 -4.95
C GLU A 260 4.20 -0.46 -6.28
N LYS A 261 3.96 0.79 -6.70
CA LYS A 261 4.62 1.38 -7.87
C LYS A 261 6.15 1.33 -7.79
N GLY A 262 6.72 1.53 -6.59
CA GLY A 262 8.16 1.40 -6.37
C GLY A 262 8.72 0.01 -6.67
N MET A 263 7.92 -1.05 -6.51
CA MET A 263 8.31 -2.41 -6.90
C MET A 263 8.21 -2.62 -8.41
N ILE A 264 7.20 -2.04 -9.07
CA ILE A 264 7.07 -2.06 -10.53
C ILE A 264 8.27 -1.35 -11.20
N ALA A 265 8.72 -0.23 -10.64
CA ALA A 265 9.94 0.44 -11.12
C ALA A 265 11.20 -0.43 -10.96
N LYS A 266 11.31 -1.19 -9.86
CA LYS A 266 12.40 -2.17 -9.69
C LYS A 266 12.31 -3.28 -10.72
N LEU A 267 11.11 -3.78 -11.00
CA LEU A 267 10.87 -4.80 -12.01
C LEU A 267 11.33 -4.35 -13.41
N GLU A 268 11.04 -3.10 -13.78
CA GLU A 268 11.51 -2.50 -15.04
C GLU A 268 13.05 -2.42 -15.08
N MET A 269 13.70 -1.96 -14.00
CA MET A 269 15.16 -1.93 -13.91
C MET A 269 15.78 -3.33 -14.02
N ILE A 270 15.15 -4.34 -13.41
CA ILE A 270 15.60 -5.74 -13.48
C ILE A 270 15.43 -6.27 -14.91
N ALA A 271 14.31 -5.98 -15.57
CA ALA A 271 14.05 -6.37 -16.95
C ALA A 271 15.10 -5.83 -17.91
N GLU A 272 15.52 -4.57 -17.74
CA GLU A 272 16.62 -3.97 -18.50
C GLU A 272 17.92 -4.76 -18.35
N LYS A 273 18.26 -5.18 -17.12
CA LYS A 273 19.48 -5.97 -16.85
C LYS A 273 19.41 -7.40 -17.38
N LEU A 274 18.21 -7.93 -17.58
CA LEU A 274 17.96 -9.24 -18.14
C LEU A 274 17.71 -9.22 -19.66
N ASP A 275 17.77 -8.05 -20.31
CA ASP A 275 17.43 -7.86 -21.74
C ASP A 275 16.02 -8.38 -22.10
N ARG A 276 15.04 -8.12 -21.22
CA ARG A 276 13.62 -8.50 -21.41
C ARG A 276 12.77 -7.27 -21.68
N ASN A 277 11.80 -7.37 -22.58
CA ASN A 277 10.93 -6.23 -22.88
C ASN A 277 9.87 -6.06 -21.78
N PHE A 278 9.91 -4.92 -21.09
CA PHE A 278 8.98 -4.59 -20.03
C PHE A 278 7.70 -3.94 -20.59
N ASN A 279 6.55 -4.59 -20.38
CA ASN A 279 5.24 -4.08 -20.78
C ASN A 279 4.17 -4.33 -19.69
N TYR A 280 4.06 -3.37 -18.76
CA TYR A 280 3.10 -3.41 -17.65
C TYR A 280 1.71 -2.85 -18.01
N GLN A 281 1.63 -1.73 -18.73
CA GLN A 281 0.42 -1.00 -19.13
C GLN A 281 -0.82 -1.15 -18.21
N TRP A 282 -0.88 -0.26 -17.21
CA TRP A 282 -2.06 -0.01 -16.39
C TRP A 282 -3.13 0.77 -17.16
N VAL A 283 -4.39 0.66 -16.73
CA VAL A 283 -5.55 1.28 -17.39
C VAL A 283 -6.27 2.12 -16.37
N LYS A 284 -6.41 3.41 -16.67
CA LYS A 284 -7.15 4.32 -15.80
C LYS A 284 -8.62 3.90 -15.72
N ARG A 285 -9.11 3.68 -14.50
CA ARG A 285 -10.49 3.30 -14.26
C ARG A 285 -11.43 4.49 -14.40
N GLY A 286 -12.50 4.32 -15.18
CA GLY A 286 -13.57 5.32 -15.31
C GLY A 286 -14.59 5.28 -14.16
N VAL A 287 -14.60 4.20 -13.37
CA VAL A 287 -15.48 4.02 -12.21
C VAL A 287 -14.74 3.36 -11.06
N GLU A 288 -15.19 3.62 -9.83
CA GLU A 288 -14.72 2.90 -8.66
C GLU A 288 -15.18 1.43 -8.71
N PRO A 289 -14.36 0.45 -8.26
CA PRO A 289 -14.77 -0.95 -8.22
C PRO A 289 -16.04 -1.15 -7.38
N ALA A 290 -16.97 -1.96 -7.89
CA ALA A 290 -18.40 -1.90 -7.56
C ALA A 290 -18.77 -2.10 -6.08
N LYS A 291 -17.91 -2.71 -5.25
CA LYS A 291 -18.18 -2.86 -3.80
C LYS A 291 -18.36 -1.51 -3.08
N ALA A 292 -17.90 -0.40 -3.65
CA ALA A 292 -17.96 0.92 -3.00
C ALA A 292 -19.06 1.86 -3.51
N LEU A 293 -19.92 1.42 -4.43
CA LEU A 293 -21.00 2.29 -4.92
C LEU A 293 -22.19 2.29 -3.97
N SER A 294 -22.17 3.21 -3.01
CA SER A 294 -23.39 3.77 -2.43
C SER A 294 -23.78 5.02 -3.22
N ASP A 295 -24.82 4.93 -4.04
CA ASP A 295 -25.58 6.06 -4.60
C ASP A 295 -24.84 7.06 -5.51
N ASP A 296 -23.81 6.64 -6.26
CA ASP A 296 -23.22 7.55 -7.24
C ASP A 296 -24.21 7.82 -8.39
N LYS A 297 -24.64 9.09 -8.49
CA LYS A 297 -25.55 9.61 -9.52
C LYS A 297 -24.83 9.92 -10.84
N THR A 298 -23.53 9.65 -10.94
CA THR A 298 -22.76 9.85 -12.17
C THR A 298 -23.33 9.01 -13.31
N LYS A 299 -23.53 9.65 -14.47
CA LYS A 299 -23.91 8.95 -15.70
C LYS A 299 -22.68 8.24 -16.25
N VAL A 300 -22.57 6.95 -15.97
CA VAL A 300 -21.55 6.06 -16.54
C VAL A 300 -22.03 5.55 -17.90
N SER A 301 -21.17 5.56 -18.91
CA SER A 301 -21.43 5.06 -20.26
C SER A 301 -20.27 4.21 -20.79
N GLY A 302 -20.45 3.62 -21.98
CA GLY A 302 -19.41 2.85 -22.67
C GLY A 302 -18.92 1.62 -21.89
N ALA A 303 -17.62 1.32 -22.03
CA ALA A 303 -16.99 0.15 -21.42
C ALA A 303 -17.22 0.07 -19.90
N TRP A 304 -17.10 1.20 -19.21
CA TRP A 304 -17.27 1.25 -17.76
C TRP A 304 -18.72 1.04 -17.31
N LYS A 305 -19.71 1.31 -18.17
CA LYS A 305 -21.11 0.94 -17.87
C LYS A 305 -21.30 -0.57 -17.93
N VAL A 306 -20.72 -1.22 -18.94
CA VAL A 306 -20.75 -2.68 -19.09
C VAL A 306 -20.06 -3.35 -17.90
N TYR A 307 -18.85 -2.89 -17.55
CA TYR A 307 -18.14 -3.33 -16.34
C TYR A 307 -19.03 -3.20 -15.11
N LEU A 308 -19.67 -2.04 -14.91
CA LEU A 308 -20.42 -1.77 -13.70
C LEU A 308 -21.66 -2.64 -13.55
N ASP A 309 -22.38 -2.89 -14.65
CA ASP A 309 -23.54 -3.77 -14.65
C ASP A 309 -23.14 -5.21 -14.34
N ALA A 310 -22.08 -5.69 -14.97
CA ALA A 310 -21.53 -7.03 -14.72
C ALA A 310 -21.02 -7.18 -13.28
N ALA A 311 -20.32 -6.17 -12.76
CA ALA A 311 -19.86 -6.17 -11.38
C ALA A 311 -21.04 -6.20 -10.39
N ARG A 312 -22.05 -5.35 -10.58
CA ARG A 312 -23.25 -5.33 -9.72
C ARG A 312 -23.95 -6.68 -9.70
N GLN A 313 -24.11 -7.32 -10.85
CA GLN A 313 -24.62 -8.68 -10.93
C GLN A 313 -23.74 -9.65 -10.14
N ALA A 314 -22.43 -9.63 -10.35
CA ALA A 314 -21.53 -10.58 -9.71
C ALA A 314 -21.49 -10.46 -8.19
N TYR A 315 -21.47 -9.24 -7.66
CA TYR A 315 -21.46 -8.97 -6.21
C TYR A 315 -22.81 -9.24 -5.51
N THR A 316 -23.88 -9.61 -6.23
CA THR A 316 -25.10 -10.15 -5.59
C THR A 316 -24.89 -11.54 -5.01
N ASN A 317 -23.89 -12.27 -5.51
CA ASN A 317 -23.57 -13.60 -5.04
C ASN A 317 -22.78 -13.52 -3.72
N LYS A 318 -22.97 -14.52 -2.87
CA LYS A 318 -22.19 -14.66 -1.64
C LYS A 318 -20.76 -15.04 -2.00
N LEU A 319 -19.79 -14.32 -1.44
CA LEU A 319 -18.36 -14.63 -1.58
C LEU A 319 -17.87 -15.41 -0.35
N VAL A 320 -17.07 -16.45 -0.58
CA VAL A 320 -16.32 -17.19 0.43
C VAL A 320 -14.88 -16.71 0.34
N GLU A 321 -14.39 -16.06 1.41
CA GLU A 321 -13.04 -15.45 1.47
C GLU A 321 -12.68 -14.51 0.31
N GLY A 322 -13.70 -14.01 -0.41
CA GLY A 322 -13.53 -13.14 -1.58
C GLY A 322 -13.77 -13.82 -2.92
N ALA A 323 -13.94 -15.13 -2.99
CA ALA A 323 -14.20 -15.87 -4.23
C ALA A 323 -15.65 -16.39 -4.34
N LEU A 324 -16.08 -16.60 -5.58
CA LEU A 324 -17.26 -17.38 -5.96
C LEU A 324 -16.88 -18.86 -5.96
N GLU A 325 -17.78 -19.71 -5.46
CA GLU A 325 -17.58 -21.15 -5.37
C GLU A 325 -18.76 -21.92 -5.95
N GLY A 326 -18.50 -23.15 -6.42
CA GLY A 326 -19.52 -24.07 -6.91
C GLY A 326 -20.40 -23.47 -8.00
N ASP A 327 -21.72 -23.55 -7.82
CA ASP A 327 -22.70 -23.10 -8.81
C ASP A 327 -22.79 -21.57 -8.95
N MET A 328 -22.08 -20.80 -8.10
CA MET A 328 -22.03 -19.34 -8.19
C MET A 328 -20.95 -18.82 -9.15
N LEU A 329 -20.13 -19.72 -9.73
CA LEU A 329 -19.12 -19.33 -10.71
C LEU A 329 -19.77 -18.67 -11.93
N LEU A 330 -19.25 -17.50 -12.30
CA LEU A 330 -19.78 -16.74 -13.43
C LEU A 330 -18.89 -16.98 -14.65
N GLU A 331 -19.38 -17.82 -15.56
CA GLU A 331 -18.65 -18.21 -16.77
C GLU A 331 -17.24 -18.74 -16.50
N GLY A 332 -17.15 -19.62 -15.49
CA GLY A 332 -15.89 -20.22 -15.04
C GLY A 332 -15.00 -19.28 -14.23
N THR A 333 -15.43 -18.04 -13.95
CA THR A 333 -14.62 -17.06 -13.21
C THR A 333 -14.94 -17.09 -11.72
N ARG A 334 -13.91 -17.18 -10.88
CA ARG A 334 -14.02 -17.16 -9.40
C ARG A 334 -14.16 -15.76 -8.81
N TYR A 335 -13.76 -14.72 -9.54
CA TYR A 335 -13.62 -13.38 -8.98
C TYR A 335 -14.59 -12.40 -9.65
N PRO A 336 -15.53 -11.79 -8.90
CA PRO A 336 -16.46 -10.80 -9.44
C PRO A 336 -15.79 -9.67 -10.22
N GLU A 337 -14.61 -9.22 -9.75
CA GLU A 337 -13.84 -8.19 -10.42
C GLU A 337 -13.33 -8.65 -11.79
N VAL A 338 -12.79 -9.86 -11.87
CA VAL A 338 -12.31 -10.47 -13.12
C VAL A 338 -13.47 -10.70 -14.08
N TYR A 339 -14.62 -11.15 -13.59
CA TYR A 339 -15.84 -11.32 -14.39
C TYR A 339 -16.29 -9.98 -15.00
N ALA A 340 -16.31 -8.91 -14.22
CA ALA A 340 -16.71 -7.59 -14.70
C ALA A 340 -15.75 -7.06 -15.78
N TRP A 341 -14.44 -7.24 -15.60
CA TRP A 341 -13.44 -6.93 -16.62
C TRP A 341 -13.64 -7.78 -17.88
N LYS A 342 -13.83 -9.09 -17.75
CA LYS A 342 -14.12 -9.99 -18.86
C LYS A 342 -15.30 -9.48 -19.70
N LYS A 343 -16.43 -9.17 -19.05
CA LYS A 343 -17.62 -8.63 -19.73
C LYS A 343 -17.37 -7.31 -20.42
N MET A 344 -16.60 -6.42 -19.80
CA MET A 344 -16.20 -5.17 -20.43
C MET A 344 -15.36 -5.41 -21.69
N LEU A 345 -14.34 -6.27 -21.61
CA LEU A 345 -13.40 -6.56 -22.71
C LEU A 345 -14.05 -7.31 -23.88
N GLU A 346 -15.08 -8.12 -23.62
CA GLU A 346 -15.86 -8.82 -24.64
C GLU A 346 -16.88 -7.91 -25.36
N SER A 347 -17.19 -6.73 -24.80
CA SER A 347 -18.13 -5.80 -25.41
C SER A 347 -17.54 -5.02 -26.59
N GLU A 348 -18.41 -4.36 -27.37
CA GLU A 348 -18.00 -3.45 -28.44
C GLU A 348 -17.10 -2.31 -27.92
N TYR A 349 -17.40 -1.78 -26.74
CA TYR A 349 -16.61 -0.72 -26.11
C TYR A 349 -15.26 -1.23 -25.59
N GLY A 350 -15.20 -2.51 -25.22
CA GLY A 350 -13.97 -3.18 -24.79
C GLY A 350 -12.90 -3.30 -25.87
N GLN A 351 -13.26 -3.06 -27.14
CA GLN A 351 -12.31 -3.09 -28.28
C GLN A 351 -11.51 -1.80 -28.43
N ALA A 352 -11.78 -0.76 -27.63
CA ALA A 352 -11.01 0.48 -27.65
C ALA A 352 -9.51 0.25 -27.38
N ALA A 353 -8.66 1.10 -27.97
CA ALA A 353 -7.20 0.94 -27.93
C ALA A 353 -6.64 0.92 -26.50
N GLU A 354 -7.26 1.65 -25.57
CA GLU A 354 -6.89 1.70 -24.15
C GLU A 354 -6.97 0.34 -23.44
N PHE A 355 -7.81 -0.59 -23.91
CA PHE A 355 -7.95 -1.93 -23.32
C PHE A 355 -7.11 -3.01 -24.01
N THR A 356 -6.26 -2.63 -24.97
CA THR A 356 -5.49 -3.61 -25.77
C THR A 356 -4.68 -4.55 -24.91
N ARG A 357 -3.95 -4.02 -23.91
CA ARG A 357 -3.16 -4.86 -23.01
C ARG A 357 -4.02 -5.83 -22.19
N ALA A 358 -5.16 -5.36 -21.69
CA ALA A 358 -6.08 -6.18 -20.92
C ALA A 358 -6.65 -7.33 -21.79
N ARG A 359 -6.96 -7.06 -23.06
CA ARG A 359 -7.38 -8.09 -24.03
C ARG A 359 -6.28 -9.09 -24.34
N GLU A 360 -5.04 -8.63 -24.53
CA GLU A 360 -3.88 -9.52 -24.71
C GLU A 360 -3.70 -10.45 -23.49
N ALA A 361 -3.81 -9.91 -22.28
CA ALA A 361 -3.73 -10.70 -21.05
C ALA A 361 -4.86 -11.73 -21.00
N MET A 362 -6.09 -11.34 -21.34
CA MET A 362 -7.24 -12.25 -21.43
C MET A 362 -6.99 -13.40 -22.40
N ASN A 363 -6.53 -13.08 -23.62
CA ASN A 363 -6.28 -14.07 -24.67
C ASN A 363 -5.12 -15.04 -24.32
N ALA A 364 -4.17 -14.60 -23.49
CA ALA A 364 -3.07 -15.42 -22.98
C ALA A 364 -3.44 -16.23 -21.71
N GLY A 365 -4.67 -16.09 -21.20
CA GLY A 365 -5.13 -16.74 -19.96
C GLY A 365 -4.55 -16.10 -18.69
N TYR A 366 -4.23 -14.81 -18.75
CA TYR A 366 -3.65 -14.00 -17.68
C TYR A 366 -4.59 -12.88 -17.20
N LEU A 367 -5.91 -13.05 -17.37
CA LEU A 367 -6.86 -12.01 -16.95
C LEU A 367 -6.89 -11.82 -15.44
N GLU A 368 -6.84 -12.90 -14.65
CA GLU A 368 -6.81 -12.86 -13.18
C GLU A 368 -5.63 -12.05 -12.63
N PRO A 369 -4.36 -12.36 -12.95
CA PRO A 369 -3.24 -11.57 -12.44
C PRO A 369 -3.23 -10.16 -13.04
N TYR A 370 -3.70 -9.95 -14.27
CA TYR A 370 -3.84 -8.59 -14.82
C TYR A 370 -4.83 -7.75 -13.99
N VAL A 371 -6.01 -8.29 -13.70
CA VAL A 371 -7.06 -7.55 -12.99
C VAL A 371 -6.77 -7.42 -11.48
N LEU A 372 -6.30 -8.49 -10.85
CA LEU A 372 -6.13 -8.53 -9.40
C LEU A 372 -4.78 -7.97 -8.93
N LEU A 373 -3.77 -7.87 -9.81
CA LEU A 373 -2.45 -7.36 -9.46
C LEU A 373 -2.08 -6.05 -10.18
N ILE A 374 -2.18 -6.00 -11.52
CA ILE A 374 -1.88 -4.75 -12.25
C ILE A 374 -2.97 -3.71 -12.00
N GLN A 375 -4.24 -4.11 -12.13
CA GLN A 375 -5.40 -3.22 -11.91
C GLN A 375 -5.85 -3.17 -10.46
N TYR A 376 -4.99 -3.61 -9.54
CA TYR A 376 -5.30 -3.85 -8.14
C TYR A 376 -5.98 -2.67 -7.45
N HIS A 377 -6.91 -2.98 -6.55
CA HIS A 377 -7.63 -2.00 -5.76
C HIS A 377 -8.09 -2.59 -4.41
N MET A 378 -8.15 -1.73 -3.39
CA MET A 378 -8.50 -2.14 -2.02
C MET A 378 -9.88 -2.79 -1.89
N ASN A 379 -10.84 -2.33 -2.68
CA ASN A 379 -12.23 -2.82 -2.62
C ASN A 379 -12.35 -4.32 -2.91
N PHE A 380 -11.40 -4.90 -3.64
CA PHE A 380 -11.33 -6.32 -3.91
C PHE A 380 -10.06 -6.98 -3.34
N HIS A 381 -9.45 -6.39 -2.30
CA HIS A 381 -8.26 -6.96 -1.65
C HIS A 381 -8.45 -8.43 -1.24
N THR A 382 -9.65 -8.81 -0.80
CA THR A 382 -9.96 -10.21 -0.46
C THR A 382 -9.90 -11.16 -1.66
N GLN A 383 -10.33 -10.72 -2.86
CA GLN A 383 -10.19 -11.50 -4.10
C GLN A 383 -8.71 -11.72 -4.43
N TRP A 384 -7.89 -10.68 -4.25
CA TRP A 384 -6.45 -10.78 -4.43
C TRP A 384 -5.80 -11.77 -3.45
N ILE A 385 -6.11 -11.68 -2.15
CA ILE A 385 -5.60 -12.61 -1.14
C ILE A 385 -6.00 -14.06 -1.46
N HIS A 386 -7.25 -14.28 -1.87
CA HIS A 386 -7.70 -15.60 -2.30
C HIS A 386 -6.90 -16.09 -3.52
N TYR A 387 -6.78 -15.27 -4.57
CA TYR A 387 -6.07 -15.64 -5.79
C TYR A 387 -4.60 -15.97 -5.57
N LYS A 388 -3.86 -15.13 -4.83
CA LYS A 388 -2.43 -15.36 -4.61
C LYS A 388 -2.14 -16.63 -3.80
N ASN A 389 -3.08 -17.04 -2.95
CA ASN A 389 -2.95 -18.26 -2.14
C ASN A 389 -3.48 -19.50 -2.87
N SER A 390 -4.09 -19.33 -4.05
CA SER A 390 -4.64 -20.42 -4.83
C SER A 390 -3.53 -21.23 -5.51
N PRO A 391 -3.58 -22.57 -5.51
CA PRO A 391 -2.52 -23.42 -6.10
C PRO A 391 -2.39 -23.27 -7.62
N ASP A 392 -3.43 -22.77 -8.28
CA ASP A 392 -3.49 -22.54 -9.73
C ASP A 392 -3.22 -21.08 -10.12
N ASN A 393 -2.68 -20.26 -9.20
CA ASN A 393 -2.32 -18.90 -9.53
C ASN A 393 -1.18 -18.88 -10.57
N ARG A 394 -1.28 -17.94 -11.51
CA ARG A 394 -0.33 -17.78 -12.62
C ARG A 394 0.54 -16.53 -12.47
N ILE A 395 0.74 -16.04 -11.24
CA ILE A 395 1.39 -14.74 -10.98
C ILE A 395 2.83 -14.73 -11.52
N HIS A 396 3.59 -15.79 -11.25
CA HIS A 396 4.98 -15.84 -11.68
C HIS A 396 5.11 -15.89 -13.20
N SER A 397 4.43 -16.85 -13.84
CA SER A 397 4.38 -16.97 -15.31
C SER A 397 3.82 -15.70 -15.97
N PHE A 398 2.88 -15.01 -15.32
CA PHE A 398 2.36 -13.74 -15.82
C PHE A 398 3.46 -12.68 -15.93
N PHE A 399 4.29 -12.53 -14.89
CA PHE A 399 5.39 -11.58 -14.98
C PHE A 399 6.46 -12.04 -15.97
N THR A 400 6.88 -13.29 -15.92
CA THR A 400 8.02 -13.78 -16.72
C THR A 400 7.70 -13.99 -18.19
N GLU A 401 6.47 -14.33 -18.55
CA GLU A 401 6.09 -14.68 -19.93
C GLU A 401 5.21 -13.63 -20.62
N PHE A 402 4.54 -12.77 -19.85
CA PHE A 402 3.63 -11.76 -20.40
C PHE A 402 4.11 -10.34 -20.15
N VAL A 403 4.47 -9.98 -18.91
CA VAL A 403 4.94 -8.61 -18.59
C VAL A 403 6.37 -8.38 -19.06
N LEU A 404 7.24 -9.38 -18.96
CA LEU A 404 8.67 -9.33 -19.30
C LEU A 404 9.02 -10.17 -20.54
N LYS A 405 8.24 -10.04 -21.61
CA LYS A 405 8.33 -10.92 -22.77
C LYS A 405 9.52 -10.63 -23.68
#